data_AF-A0A938HUB2-F1
#
_entry.id   AF-A0A938HUB2-F1
#
_cell.length_a   1.000
_cell.length_b   1.000
_cell.length_c   1.000
_cell.angle_alpha   90.00
_cell.angle_beta   90.00
_cell.angle_gamma   90.00
#
_symmetry.space_group_name_H-M   'P 1'
#
loop_
_entity.id
_entity.type
_entity.pdbx_description
1 polymer ?
#
loop_
_entity_poly.entity_id
_entity_poly.type
_entity_poly.pdbx_seq_one_letter_code
_entity_poly.pdbx_strand_id
1 'polypeptide(L)'
;MNIYYEAIAEFGEPGFLLRDFPDRYKAEWEACADWLGLAFHAYANMPNRPYQYAAPEQLIRELDIVEEQIGRFAGEQTLIPPTVIHWGMIVPEAYRPLYDHGVRVLSGFGHPMSYGYDVNYWLDHARSEYLWNHDCLMDFDSGLVFSRVDIVCNNTPLDRIAPTLEPLAADPNHAEIMDLFTHEQYFWSFYANYIPDHPQRLDATIRWVTERGYKPVFFHEGFMGAPE
;
A
#
# COMPACT_ATOMS: atom_id res chain seq x y z
N MET A 1 5.61 4.19 2.94
CA MET A 1 6.39 3.36 2.00
C MET A 1 6.33 1.92 2.47
N ASN A 2 5.96 1.01 1.58
CA ASN A 2 5.81 -0.42 1.90
C ASN A 2 7.14 -1.14 1.60
N ILE A 3 7.69 -1.86 2.58
CA ILE A 3 9.05 -2.39 2.58
C ILE A 3 9.07 -3.92 2.52
N TYR A 4 10.01 -4.46 1.75
CA TYR A 4 10.35 -5.88 1.76
C TYR A 4 11.50 -6.17 2.73
N TYR A 5 11.52 -7.36 3.33
CA TYR A 5 12.68 -7.81 4.10
C TYR A 5 13.87 -8.19 3.21
N GLU A 6 13.60 -8.85 2.09
CA GLU A 6 14.60 -9.38 1.15
C GLU A 6 14.38 -8.78 -0.24
N ALA A 7 15.44 -8.18 -0.76
CA ALA A 7 15.58 -7.92 -2.18
C ALA A 7 16.43 -9.05 -2.78
N ILE A 8 15.84 -9.78 -3.73
CA ILE A 8 16.53 -10.84 -4.46
C ILE A 8 17.67 -10.25 -5.30
N ALA A 9 18.67 -11.09 -5.59
CA ALA A 9 19.75 -10.77 -6.52
C ALA A 9 19.17 -10.47 -7.93
N GLU A 10 18.98 -9.20 -8.24
CA GLU A 10 18.69 -8.74 -9.59
C GLU A 10 19.95 -8.11 -10.20
N PHE A 11 20.08 -8.18 -11.52
CA PHE A 11 21.16 -7.52 -12.28
C PHE A 11 22.59 -7.95 -11.92
N GLY A 12 22.78 -9.11 -11.31
CA GLY A 12 24.11 -9.66 -10.97
C GLY A 12 24.68 -9.17 -9.64
N GLU A 13 23.92 -8.38 -8.88
CA GLU A 13 24.27 -7.95 -7.53
C GLU A 13 23.90 -9.03 -6.49
N PRO A 14 24.60 -9.12 -5.35
CA PRO A 14 24.18 -9.98 -4.26
C PRO A 14 22.81 -9.52 -3.73
N GLY A 15 22.00 -10.48 -3.28
CA GLY A 15 20.76 -10.17 -2.59
C GLY A 15 21.02 -9.30 -1.36
N PHE A 16 20.03 -8.49 -0.99
CA PHE A 16 20.11 -7.54 0.11
C PHE A 16 19.01 -7.85 1.13
N LEU A 17 19.39 -8.01 2.40
CA LEU A 17 18.44 -8.14 3.49
C LEU A 17 18.31 -6.80 4.21
N LEU A 18 17.12 -6.51 4.73
CA LEU A 18 16.85 -5.28 5.45
C LEU A 18 17.72 -5.12 6.71
N ARG A 19 18.18 -6.25 7.29
CA ARG A 19 19.18 -6.25 8.37
C ARG A 19 20.55 -5.71 7.97
N ASP A 20 20.87 -5.75 6.67
CA ASP A 20 22.14 -5.27 6.12
C ASP A 20 22.10 -3.73 5.92
N PHE A 21 20.91 -3.11 5.98
CA PHE A 21 20.78 -1.66 5.92
C PHE A 21 21.31 -0.99 7.20
N PRO A 22 22.20 0.01 7.11
CA PRO A 22 22.80 0.62 8.30
C PRO A 22 21.79 1.52 9.03
N ASP A 23 21.93 1.60 10.35
CA ASP A 23 21.15 2.50 11.21
C ASP A 23 21.71 3.94 11.27
N ARG A 24 22.80 4.22 10.55
CA ARG A 24 23.46 5.55 10.53
C ARG A 24 22.57 6.70 10.07
N TYR A 25 21.49 6.37 9.34
CA TYR A 25 20.53 7.33 8.80
C TYR A 25 19.29 7.52 9.69
N LYS A 26 19.25 6.87 10.86
CA LYS A 26 18.08 6.89 11.74
C LYS A 26 17.56 8.30 11.99
N ALA A 27 18.43 9.22 12.42
CA ALA A 27 18.02 10.60 12.69
C ALA A 27 17.39 11.33 11.48
N GLU A 28 17.75 10.97 10.25
CA GLU A 28 17.18 11.55 9.02
C GLU A 28 15.77 11.01 8.74
N TRP A 29 15.54 9.72 9.00
CA TRP A 29 14.22 9.10 8.96
C TRP A 29 13.31 9.69 10.03
N GLU A 30 13.81 9.79 11.27
CA GLU A 30 13.07 10.35 12.40
C GLU A 30 12.65 11.80 12.16
N ALA A 31 13.49 12.58 11.46
CA ALA A 31 13.18 13.96 11.08
C ALA A 31 12.10 14.08 9.99
N CYS A 32 11.72 12.99 9.33
CA CYS A 32 10.67 12.93 8.32
C CYS A 32 9.40 12.20 8.80
N ALA A 33 9.37 11.74 10.05
CA ALA A 33 8.31 10.88 10.58
C ALA A 33 6.91 11.54 10.57
N ASP A 34 6.82 12.86 10.47
CA ASP A 34 5.57 13.61 10.37
C ASP A 34 4.88 13.48 9.01
N TRP A 35 5.61 13.12 7.95
CA TRP A 35 5.08 13.01 6.59
C TRP A 35 5.46 11.70 5.87
N LEU A 36 6.38 10.90 6.43
CA LEU A 36 6.85 9.64 5.86
C LEU A 36 6.77 8.50 6.88
N GLY A 37 5.80 7.60 6.67
CA GLY A 37 5.73 6.33 7.38
C GLY A 37 6.31 5.17 6.57
N LEU A 38 6.91 4.19 7.26
CA LEU A 38 7.40 2.92 6.72
C LEU A 38 6.54 1.78 7.27
N ALA A 39 6.18 0.85 6.39
CA ALA A 39 5.31 -0.27 6.74
C ALA A 39 5.82 -1.58 6.12
N PHE A 40 5.39 -2.69 6.71
CA PHE A 40 5.54 -4.01 6.10
C PHE A 40 4.83 -4.10 4.75
N HIS A 41 5.43 -4.82 3.79
CA HIS A 41 4.76 -5.22 2.55
C HIS A 41 4.76 -6.74 2.37
N ALA A 42 5.94 -7.35 2.50
CA ALA A 42 6.17 -8.79 2.50
C ALA A 42 7.59 -9.10 2.97
N TYR A 43 7.87 -10.38 3.18
CA TYR A 43 9.24 -10.86 3.33
C TYR A 43 10.05 -10.66 2.04
N ALA A 44 9.50 -11.00 0.87
CA ALA A 44 10.17 -10.80 -0.42
C ALA A 44 9.16 -10.47 -1.53
N ASN A 45 9.64 -9.88 -2.63
CA ASN A 45 8.83 -9.59 -3.82
C ASN A 45 8.41 -10.85 -4.60
N MET A 46 9.17 -11.95 -4.48
CA MET A 46 8.89 -13.21 -5.17
C MET A 46 8.86 -14.38 -4.17
N PRO A 47 8.04 -15.41 -4.41
CA PRO A 47 7.06 -15.54 -5.50
C PRO A 47 5.88 -14.57 -5.37
N ASN A 48 5.16 -14.35 -6.47
CA ASN A 48 3.91 -13.59 -6.44
C ASN A 48 2.91 -14.21 -5.46
N ARG A 49 2.12 -13.37 -4.80
CA ARG A 49 1.03 -13.76 -3.88
C ARG A 49 1.50 -14.67 -2.73
N PRO A 50 2.58 -14.30 -2.00
CA PRO A 50 3.17 -15.16 -0.97
C PRO A 50 2.19 -15.45 0.18
N TYR A 51 1.24 -14.56 0.43
CA TYR A 51 0.29 -14.67 1.55
C TYR A 51 -1.10 -15.17 1.18
N GLN A 52 -1.37 -15.44 -0.10
CA GLN A 52 -2.71 -15.80 -0.56
C GLN A 52 -3.28 -17.03 0.14
N TYR A 53 -2.42 -17.99 0.50
CA TYR A 53 -2.78 -19.21 1.22
C TYR A 53 -1.91 -19.42 2.47
N ALA A 54 -1.18 -18.39 2.90
CA ALA A 54 -0.33 -18.49 4.07
C ALA A 54 -1.17 -18.56 5.34
N ALA A 55 -0.69 -19.29 6.34
CA ALA A 55 -1.28 -19.25 7.68
C ALA A 55 -1.11 -17.85 8.27
N PRO A 56 -2.09 -17.33 9.04
CA PRO A 56 -1.98 -16.01 9.67
C PRO A 56 -0.70 -15.83 10.51
N GLU A 57 -0.24 -16.89 11.18
CA GLU A 57 0.98 -16.87 12.00
C GLU A 57 2.24 -16.65 11.16
N GLN A 58 2.26 -17.10 9.91
CA GLN A 58 3.36 -16.80 9.00
C GLN A 58 3.37 -15.31 8.63
N LEU A 59 2.21 -14.76 8.26
CA LEU A 59 2.08 -13.35 7.90
C LEU A 59 2.51 -12.44 9.05
N ILE A 60 1.99 -12.68 10.26
CA ILE A 60 2.33 -11.86 11.44
C ILE A 60 3.81 -11.98 11.79
N ARG A 61 4.39 -13.19 11.77
CA ARG A 61 5.83 -13.36 12.04
C ARG A 61 6.70 -12.60 11.05
N GLU A 62 6.38 -12.64 9.76
CA GLU A 62 7.17 -11.94 8.74
C GLU A 62 6.96 -10.43 8.78
N LEU A 63 5.78 -9.99 9.18
CA LEU A 63 5.49 -8.59 9.51
C LEU A 63 6.40 -8.12 10.66
N ASP A 64 6.40 -8.83 11.78
CA ASP A 64 7.23 -8.49 12.96
C ASP A 64 8.73 -8.38 12.60
N ILE A 65 9.23 -9.25 11.72
CA ILE A 65 10.63 -9.22 11.26
C ILE A 65 10.95 -7.91 10.52
N VAL A 66 10.06 -7.45 9.64
CA VAL A 66 10.27 -6.20 8.89
C VAL A 66 10.16 -4.99 9.81
N GLU A 67 9.16 -4.98 10.70
CA GLU A 67 8.96 -3.90 11.66
C GLU A 67 10.13 -3.75 12.62
N GLU A 68 10.70 -4.87 13.11
CA GLU A 68 11.91 -4.86 13.93
C GLU A 68 13.05 -4.12 13.21
N GLN A 69 13.22 -4.37 11.90
CA GLN A 69 14.25 -3.68 11.13
C GLN A 69 13.92 -2.21 10.91
N ILE A 70 12.66 -1.86 10.61
CA ILE A 70 12.22 -0.46 10.48
C ILE A 70 12.51 0.30 11.79
N GLY A 71 12.12 -0.24 12.95
CA GLY A 71 12.42 0.35 14.26
C GLY A 71 13.92 0.51 14.50
N ARG A 72 14.72 -0.48 14.07
CA ARG A 72 16.20 -0.42 14.14
C ARG A 72 16.76 0.74 13.33
N PHE A 73 16.49 0.82 12.01
CA PHE A 73 17.18 1.76 11.12
C PHE A 73 16.49 3.13 10.94
N ALA A 74 15.18 3.23 11.21
CA ALA A 74 14.37 4.43 10.98
C ALA A 74 13.67 4.96 12.23
N GLY A 75 13.56 4.15 13.30
CA GLY A 75 12.94 4.56 14.57
C GLY A 75 11.44 4.31 14.62
N GLU A 76 10.93 4.06 15.83
CA GLU A 76 9.53 3.67 16.10
C GLU A 76 8.51 4.70 15.60
N GLN A 77 8.85 5.99 15.60
CA GLN A 77 8.00 7.07 15.10
C GLN A 77 7.75 7.01 13.59
N THR A 78 8.60 6.30 12.83
CA THR A 78 8.40 6.12 11.38
C THR A 78 7.62 4.85 11.08
N LEU A 79 7.48 3.94 12.03
CA LEU A 79 6.78 2.68 11.83
C LEU A 79 5.27 2.92 11.85
N ILE A 80 4.59 2.50 10.79
CA ILE A 80 3.13 2.59 10.67
C ILE A 80 2.55 1.22 10.28
N PRO A 81 1.30 0.91 10.70
CA PRO A 81 0.63 -0.31 10.27
C PRO A 81 0.51 -0.38 8.73
N PRO A 82 0.67 -1.56 8.12
CA PRO A 82 0.56 -1.70 6.67
C PRO A 82 -0.87 -1.47 6.19
N THR A 83 -0.99 -0.75 5.07
CA THR A 83 -2.24 -0.59 4.33
C THR A 83 -2.31 -1.52 3.12
N VAL A 84 -1.17 -2.11 2.72
CA VAL A 84 -1.08 -3.00 1.56
C VAL A 84 -0.22 -4.20 1.88
N ILE A 85 -0.83 -5.38 1.89
CA ILE A 85 -0.10 -6.65 1.89
C ILE A 85 0.29 -6.97 0.44
N HIS A 86 1.48 -7.51 0.20
CA HIS A 86 1.94 -7.81 -1.15
C HIS A 86 0.95 -8.68 -1.94
N TRP A 87 0.57 -8.21 -3.13
CA TRP A 87 -0.54 -8.72 -3.97
C TRP A 87 -1.96 -8.66 -3.39
N GLY A 88 -2.17 -8.06 -2.21
CA GLY A 88 -3.48 -7.84 -1.61
C GLY A 88 -4.36 -9.09 -1.55
N MET A 89 -3.75 -10.25 -1.31
CA MET A 89 -4.42 -11.53 -1.17
C MET A 89 -3.95 -12.21 0.11
N ILE A 90 -4.88 -12.41 1.04
CA ILE A 90 -4.69 -13.12 2.30
C ILE A 90 -5.96 -13.91 2.60
N VAL A 91 -5.86 -14.98 3.38
CA VAL A 91 -7.05 -15.71 3.83
C VAL A 91 -7.84 -14.90 4.88
N PRO A 92 -9.18 -15.01 4.97
CA PRO A 92 -9.98 -14.25 5.94
C PRO A 92 -9.56 -14.42 7.41
N GLU A 93 -8.99 -15.58 7.75
CA GLU A 93 -8.46 -15.87 9.08
C GLU A 93 -7.31 -14.93 9.50
N ALA A 94 -6.68 -14.25 8.53
CA ALA A 94 -5.62 -13.27 8.80
C ALA A 94 -6.16 -11.87 9.16
N TYR A 95 -7.44 -11.57 8.90
CA TYR A 95 -8.00 -10.24 9.13
C TYR A 95 -7.92 -9.83 10.60
N ARG A 96 -8.38 -10.71 11.50
CA ARG A 96 -8.41 -10.41 12.93
C ARG A 96 -7.01 -10.30 13.54
N PRO A 97 -6.06 -11.21 13.25
CA PRO A 97 -4.66 -11.02 13.64
C PRO A 97 -4.04 -9.70 13.17
N LEU A 98 -4.31 -9.27 11.93
CA LEU A 98 -3.84 -7.97 11.43
C LEU A 98 -4.47 -6.80 12.21
N TYR A 99 -5.78 -6.87 12.47
CA TYR A 99 -6.45 -5.84 13.26
C TYR A 99 -5.91 -5.75 14.69
N ASP A 100 -5.75 -6.89 15.36
CA ASP A 100 -5.20 -6.96 16.71
C ASP A 100 -3.73 -6.50 16.75
N HIS A 101 -2.99 -6.64 15.64
CA HIS A 101 -1.62 -6.11 15.47
C HIS A 101 -1.59 -4.58 15.28
N GLY A 102 -2.66 -3.97 14.75
CA GLY A 102 -2.76 -2.51 14.63
C GLY A 102 -3.25 -2.03 13.27
N VAL A 103 -3.41 -2.92 12.30
CA VAL A 103 -3.97 -2.59 10.98
C VAL A 103 -5.42 -2.12 11.13
N ARG A 104 -5.78 -1.07 10.41
CA ARG A 104 -7.14 -0.52 10.40
C ARG A 104 -7.76 -0.51 9.02
N VAL A 105 -6.94 -0.25 8.00
CA VAL A 105 -7.37 -0.17 6.60
C VAL A 105 -6.51 -1.09 5.74
N LEU A 106 -7.15 -1.83 4.83
CA LEU A 106 -6.48 -2.63 3.80
C LEU A 106 -6.93 -2.17 2.41
N SER A 107 -6.01 -1.58 1.66
CA SER A 107 -6.23 -1.00 0.35
C SER A 107 -5.97 -2.02 -0.76
N GLY A 108 -6.98 -2.28 -1.59
CA GLY A 108 -6.95 -3.29 -2.64
C GLY A 108 -7.44 -2.73 -3.97
N PHE A 109 -7.21 -3.44 -5.08
CA PHE A 109 -7.73 -3.00 -6.37
C PHE A 109 -9.21 -3.35 -6.53
N GLY A 110 -9.60 -4.56 -6.13
CA GLY A 110 -10.99 -5.01 -6.25
C GLY A 110 -11.55 -4.84 -7.65
N HIS A 111 -10.72 -4.96 -8.69
CA HIS A 111 -11.17 -4.72 -10.06
C HIS A 111 -12.01 -5.90 -10.57
N PRO A 112 -13.15 -5.67 -11.24
CA PRO A 112 -13.90 -6.73 -11.89
C PRO A 112 -13.09 -7.34 -13.04
N MET A 113 -12.89 -8.64 -12.97
CA MET A 113 -12.22 -9.49 -13.94
C MET A 113 -13.23 -10.45 -14.56
N SER A 114 -12.87 -11.09 -15.69
CA SER A 114 -13.71 -12.12 -16.31
C SER A 114 -13.99 -13.33 -15.40
N TYR A 115 -13.20 -13.50 -14.33
CA TYR A 115 -13.29 -14.59 -13.36
C TYR A 115 -13.76 -14.13 -11.96
N GLY A 116 -14.26 -12.90 -11.81
CA GLY A 116 -14.72 -12.35 -10.53
C GLY A 116 -13.89 -11.14 -10.12
N TYR A 117 -13.39 -11.11 -8.89
CA TYR A 117 -12.62 -10.00 -8.34
C TYR A 117 -11.23 -10.47 -7.91
N ASP A 118 -10.22 -9.60 -8.04
CA ASP A 118 -8.83 -9.94 -7.72
C ASP A 118 -8.13 -8.80 -6.96
N VAL A 119 -7.10 -9.15 -6.19
CA VAL A 119 -6.37 -8.24 -5.29
C VAL A 119 -7.35 -7.48 -4.39
N ASN A 120 -8.25 -8.26 -3.79
CA ASN A 120 -9.41 -7.81 -3.03
C ASN A 120 -9.42 -8.41 -1.61
N TYR A 121 -8.29 -8.90 -1.14
CA TYR A 121 -8.12 -9.54 0.17
C TYR A 121 -9.01 -10.75 0.42
N TRP A 122 -9.43 -11.50 -0.60
CA TRP A 122 -10.34 -12.66 -0.44
C TRP A 122 -11.76 -12.28 -0.02
N LEU A 123 -12.18 -11.04 -0.29
CA LEU A 123 -13.59 -10.69 -0.20
C LEU A 123 -14.42 -11.52 -1.19
N ASP A 124 -15.63 -11.91 -0.77
CA ASP A 124 -16.58 -12.51 -1.68
C ASP A 124 -17.08 -11.52 -2.74
N HIS A 125 -17.82 -12.04 -3.72
CA HIS A 125 -18.31 -11.23 -4.83
C HIS A 125 -19.20 -10.07 -4.39
N ALA A 126 -20.07 -10.25 -3.39
CA ALA A 126 -21.01 -9.20 -2.98
C ALA A 126 -20.27 -8.04 -2.31
N ARG A 127 -19.31 -8.37 -1.43
CA ARG A 127 -18.46 -7.37 -0.77
C ARG A 127 -17.52 -6.67 -1.75
N SER A 128 -16.96 -7.40 -2.71
CA SER A 128 -16.11 -6.82 -3.75
C SER A 128 -16.87 -5.89 -4.68
N GLU A 129 -18.08 -6.29 -5.11
CA GLU A 129 -18.98 -5.44 -5.91
C GLU A 129 -19.37 -4.17 -5.16
N TYR A 130 -19.67 -4.29 -3.85
CA TYR A 130 -19.97 -3.13 -3.03
C TYR A 130 -18.77 -2.17 -2.99
N LEU A 131 -17.58 -2.68 -2.66
CA LEU A 131 -16.35 -1.89 -2.55
C LEU A 131 -16.01 -1.19 -3.88
N TRP A 132 -16.20 -1.90 -5.01
CA TRP A 132 -15.99 -1.34 -6.34
C TRP A 132 -16.83 -0.08 -6.62
N ASN A 133 -18.02 0.02 -6.02
CA ASN A 133 -18.95 1.13 -6.21
C ASN A 133 -19.01 2.13 -5.02
N HIS A 134 -18.28 1.90 -3.91
CA HIS A 134 -18.41 2.69 -2.67
C HIS A 134 -17.10 3.02 -1.94
N ASP A 135 -15.95 2.78 -2.57
CA ASP A 135 -14.56 3.02 -2.10
C ASP A 135 -14.11 2.39 -0.80
N CYS A 136 -14.98 2.21 0.17
CA CYS A 136 -14.69 1.63 1.45
C CYS A 136 -15.77 0.65 1.90
N LEU A 137 -15.35 -0.39 2.62
CA LEU A 137 -16.24 -1.39 3.20
C LEU A 137 -15.73 -1.75 4.60
N MET A 138 -16.52 -1.45 5.62
CA MET A 138 -16.28 -1.90 6.99
C MET A 138 -16.64 -3.39 7.12
N ASP A 139 -15.69 -4.20 7.56
CA ASP A 139 -15.91 -5.58 7.98
C ASP A 139 -16.01 -5.63 9.50
N PHE A 140 -17.25 -5.68 10.01
CA PHE A 140 -17.52 -5.58 11.45
C PHE A 140 -16.97 -6.75 12.26
N ASP A 141 -16.78 -7.92 11.64
CA ASP A 141 -16.27 -9.12 12.33
C ASP A 141 -14.78 -8.97 12.67
N SER A 142 -13.98 -8.48 11.72
CA SER A 142 -12.56 -8.22 11.94
C SER A 142 -12.28 -6.85 12.56
N GLY A 143 -13.11 -5.84 12.26
CA GLY A 143 -12.87 -4.44 12.57
C GLY A 143 -12.10 -3.68 11.48
N LEU A 144 -11.70 -4.34 10.38
CA LEU A 144 -10.98 -3.71 9.28
C LEU A 144 -11.92 -2.93 8.35
N VAL A 145 -11.40 -1.86 7.79
CA VAL A 145 -11.98 -1.21 6.60
C VAL A 145 -11.18 -1.67 5.38
N PHE A 146 -11.86 -2.22 4.39
CA PHE A 146 -11.26 -2.43 3.07
C PHE A 146 -11.46 -1.16 2.24
N SER A 147 -10.41 -0.68 1.58
CA SER A 147 -10.50 0.46 0.66
C SER A 147 -10.12 0.07 -0.77
N ARG A 148 -10.57 0.86 -1.74
CA ARG A 148 -10.24 0.71 -3.15
C ARG A 148 -9.13 1.68 -3.54
N VAL A 149 -8.17 1.20 -4.34
CA VAL A 149 -7.13 2.04 -4.94
C VAL A 149 -7.69 2.76 -6.18
N ASP A 150 -7.48 4.08 -6.27
CA ASP A 150 -8.04 4.90 -7.35
C ASP A 150 -7.14 4.97 -8.58
N ILE A 151 -5.83 4.98 -8.36
CA ILE A 151 -4.86 5.08 -9.45
C ILE A 151 -3.52 4.43 -9.10
N VAL A 152 -2.91 3.79 -10.09
CA VAL A 152 -1.53 3.30 -10.03
C VAL A 152 -0.71 4.08 -11.04
N CYS A 153 0.03 5.08 -10.59
CA CYS A 153 0.68 6.07 -11.45
C CYS A 153 1.70 5.46 -12.42
N ASN A 154 2.40 4.38 -12.04
CA ASN A 154 3.30 3.68 -12.97
C ASN A 154 2.54 2.98 -14.12
N ASN A 155 1.26 2.63 -13.94
CA ASN A 155 0.44 1.98 -14.98
C ASN A 155 -0.47 2.95 -15.74
N THR A 156 -0.60 4.20 -15.28
CA THR A 156 -1.46 5.21 -15.92
C THR A 156 -0.63 6.21 -16.74
N PRO A 157 -0.82 6.32 -18.06
CA PRO A 157 -0.16 7.34 -18.89
C PRO A 157 -0.46 8.77 -18.41
N LEU A 158 0.47 9.70 -18.66
CA LEU A 158 0.36 11.09 -18.19
C LEU A 158 -0.93 11.79 -18.63
N ASP A 159 -1.35 11.60 -19.88
CA ASP A 159 -2.58 12.18 -20.45
C ASP A 159 -3.87 11.50 -19.94
N ARG A 160 -3.73 10.39 -19.19
CA ARG A 160 -4.84 9.63 -18.60
C ARG A 160 -5.02 9.89 -17.11
N ILE A 161 -4.12 10.60 -16.43
CA ILE A 161 -4.23 10.89 -14.98
C ILE A 161 -5.56 11.59 -14.65
N ALA A 162 -5.81 12.78 -15.21
CA ALA A 162 -7.05 13.51 -14.94
C ALA A 162 -8.29 12.75 -15.42
N PRO A 163 -8.35 12.17 -16.65
CA PRO A 163 -9.49 11.35 -17.07
C PRO A 163 -9.80 10.15 -16.18
N THR A 164 -8.81 9.61 -15.46
CA THR A 164 -9.01 8.52 -14.49
C THR A 164 -9.61 9.03 -13.18
N LEU A 165 -9.14 10.18 -12.68
CA LEU A 165 -9.55 10.71 -11.37
C LEU A 165 -10.84 11.56 -11.41
N GLU A 166 -11.14 12.24 -12.53
CA GLU A 166 -12.31 13.13 -12.63
C GLU A 166 -13.65 12.44 -12.36
N PRO A 167 -13.93 11.23 -12.87
CA PRO A 167 -15.16 10.51 -12.55
C PRO A 167 -15.28 10.15 -11.07
N LEU A 168 -14.15 9.87 -10.40
CA LEU A 168 -14.11 9.47 -8.99
C LEU A 168 -14.40 10.67 -8.09
N ALA A 169 -13.78 11.83 -8.35
CA ALA A 169 -14.09 13.06 -7.60
C ALA A 169 -15.50 13.60 -7.85
N ALA A 170 -16.14 13.21 -8.95
CA ALA A 170 -17.52 13.61 -9.25
C ALA A 170 -18.58 12.71 -8.57
N ASP A 171 -18.17 11.54 -8.05
CA ASP A 171 -19.06 10.58 -7.41
C ASP A 171 -18.92 10.66 -5.88
N PRO A 172 -19.98 11.00 -5.12
CA PRO A 172 -19.91 11.04 -3.66
C PRO A 172 -19.56 9.69 -3.01
N ASN A 173 -19.72 8.58 -3.73
CA ASN A 173 -19.28 7.26 -3.26
C ASN A 173 -17.75 7.06 -3.36
N HIS A 174 -17.05 7.96 -4.06
CA HIS A 174 -15.61 7.85 -4.32
C HIS A 174 -14.80 9.11 -3.96
N ALA A 175 -15.46 10.25 -3.80
CA ALA A 175 -14.77 11.54 -3.75
C ALA A 175 -14.07 11.86 -2.43
N GLU A 176 -14.32 11.13 -1.34
CA GLU A 176 -13.82 11.51 0.00
C GLU A 176 -12.33 11.22 0.19
N ILE A 177 -11.88 10.03 -0.23
CA ILE A 177 -10.49 9.57 -0.06
C ILE A 177 -9.94 9.21 -1.44
N MET A 178 -8.75 9.72 -1.77
CA MET A 178 -8.06 9.43 -3.02
C MET A 178 -6.81 8.60 -2.72
N ASP A 179 -6.85 7.31 -3.04
CA ASP A 179 -5.78 6.37 -2.78
C ASP A 179 -4.86 6.21 -4.00
N LEU A 180 -3.65 6.75 -3.89
CA LEU A 180 -2.71 6.99 -5.00
C LEU A 180 -1.48 6.10 -4.87
N PHE A 181 -1.32 5.14 -5.79
CA PHE A 181 -0.23 4.16 -5.72
C PHE A 181 0.86 4.40 -6.76
N THR A 182 2.07 3.97 -6.42
CA THR A 182 3.19 3.79 -7.35
C THR A 182 4.22 2.81 -6.77
N HIS A 183 5.13 2.31 -7.61
CA HIS A 183 6.35 1.65 -7.14
C HIS A 183 7.57 2.51 -7.43
N GLU A 184 8.44 2.64 -6.44
CA GLU A 184 9.63 3.49 -6.51
C GLU A 184 10.63 3.03 -7.59
N GLN A 185 10.74 1.73 -7.83
CA GLN A 185 11.67 1.15 -8.83
C GLN A 185 11.51 1.70 -10.25
N TYR A 186 10.33 2.22 -10.62
CA TYR A 186 10.07 2.81 -11.94
C TYR A 186 10.77 4.16 -12.17
N PHE A 187 11.32 4.80 -11.11
CA PHE A 187 12.14 6.00 -11.23
C PHE A 187 13.54 5.75 -11.79
N TRP A 188 14.04 4.51 -11.71
CA TRP A 188 15.46 4.24 -11.90
C TRP A 188 15.76 3.73 -13.30
N SER A 189 16.65 4.41 -14.03
CA SER A 189 17.00 4.05 -15.41
C SER A 189 17.69 2.70 -15.56
N PHE A 190 18.18 2.12 -14.47
CA PHE A 190 18.76 0.77 -14.45
C PHE A 190 17.71 -0.32 -14.22
N TYR A 191 16.50 0.02 -13.78
CA TYR A 191 15.43 -0.94 -13.59
C TYR A 191 14.88 -1.39 -14.95
N ALA A 192 14.65 -2.70 -15.09
CA ALA A 192 14.27 -3.31 -16.38
C ALA A 192 12.99 -2.72 -16.98
N ASN A 193 12.07 -2.24 -16.14
CA ASN A 193 10.83 -1.61 -16.57
C ASN A 193 10.81 -0.09 -16.33
N TYR A 194 11.97 0.58 -16.31
CA TYR A 194 12.07 2.04 -16.14
C TYR A 194 11.05 2.81 -16.98
N ILE A 195 10.40 3.81 -16.36
CA ILE A 195 9.42 4.68 -17.03
C ILE A 195 9.98 6.11 -17.09
N PRO A 196 10.40 6.60 -18.27
CA PRO A 196 11.04 7.91 -18.40
C PRO A 196 10.20 9.11 -17.96
N ASP A 197 8.87 9.00 -18.06
CA ASP A 197 7.92 10.04 -17.66
C ASP A 197 7.31 9.81 -16.26
N HIS A 198 7.86 8.89 -15.47
CA HIS A 198 7.32 8.55 -14.15
C HIS A 198 7.24 9.75 -13.17
N PRO A 199 8.28 10.61 -13.07
CA PRO A 199 8.19 11.82 -12.23
C PRO A 199 7.04 12.75 -12.64
N GLN A 200 6.80 12.90 -13.94
CA GLN A 200 5.74 13.76 -14.48
C GLN A 200 4.36 13.19 -14.15
N ARG A 201 4.21 11.86 -14.15
CA ARG A 201 2.96 11.21 -13.74
C ARG A 201 2.66 11.47 -12.27
N LEU A 202 3.65 11.33 -11.37
CA LEU A 202 3.45 11.66 -9.96
C LEU A 202 3.15 13.14 -9.74
N ASP A 203 3.90 14.04 -10.37
CA ASP A 203 3.67 15.48 -10.28
C ASP A 203 2.25 15.85 -10.75
N ALA A 204 1.79 15.27 -11.87
CA ALA A 204 0.43 15.49 -12.36
C ALA A 204 -0.64 14.96 -11.39
N THR A 205 -0.47 13.75 -10.85
CA THR A 205 -1.43 13.15 -9.89
C THR A 205 -1.49 13.98 -8.60
N ILE A 206 -0.33 14.27 -7.99
CA ILE A 206 -0.24 15.01 -6.72
C ILE A 206 -0.78 16.44 -6.91
N ARG A 207 -0.44 17.11 -8.01
CA ARG A 207 -0.99 18.43 -8.33
C ARG A 207 -2.51 18.38 -8.48
N TRP A 208 -3.03 17.39 -9.20
CA TRP A 208 -4.47 17.27 -9.44
C TRP A 208 -5.26 17.17 -8.13
N VAL A 209 -4.81 16.35 -7.17
CA VAL A 209 -5.48 16.20 -5.87
C VAL A 209 -5.28 17.43 -4.97
N THR A 210 -4.08 17.99 -4.92
CA THR A 210 -3.79 19.14 -4.04
C THR A 210 -4.49 20.42 -4.49
N GLU A 211 -4.61 20.68 -5.79
CA GLU A 211 -5.40 21.79 -6.33
C GLU A 211 -6.91 21.68 -6.02
N ARG A 212 -7.39 20.48 -5.71
CA ARG A 212 -8.77 20.19 -5.30
C ARG A 212 -8.97 20.16 -3.78
N GLY A 213 -7.92 20.42 -3.00
CA GLY A 213 -8.00 20.55 -1.55
C GLY A 213 -7.86 19.23 -0.77
N TYR A 214 -7.58 18.11 -1.44
CA TYR A 214 -7.21 16.87 -0.75
C TYR A 214 -5.94 17.08 0.08
N LYS A 215 -5.88 16.40 1.23
CA LYS A 215 -4.74 16.43 2.15
C LYS A 215 -4.20 15.02 2.35
N PRO A 216 -2.88 14.84 2.45
CA PRO A 216 -2.31 13.55 2.80
C PRO A 216 -2.72 13.18 4.23
N VAL A 217 -2.97 11.90 4.46
CA VAL A 217 -3.33 11.34 5.76
C VAL A 217 -2.68 9.97 5.93
N PHE A 218 -2.52 9.53 7.18
CA PHE A 218 -2.18 8.15 7.48
C PHE A 218 -3.43 7.39 7.92
N PHE A 219 -3.78 6.28 7.27
CA PHE A 219 -5.02 5.56 7.55
C PHE A 219 -5.20 5.04 8.99
N HIS A 220 -4.11 4.92 9.75
CA HIS A 220 -4.15 4.49 11.15
C HIS A 220 -4.43 5.64 12.13
N GLU A 221 -4.40 6.91 11.67
CA GLU A 221 -4.72 8.08 12.47
C GLU A 221 -6.23 8.40 12.37
N GLY A 222 -6.99 8.19 13.44
CA GLY A 222 -8.44 8.41 13.43
C GLY A 222 -9.18 7.46 12.49
N PHE A 223 -10.32 7.90 11.94
CA PHE A 223 -11.11 7.08 11.00
C PHE A 223 -10.61 7.30 9.57
N MET A 224 -9.84 6.34 9.06
CA MET A 224 -9.19 6.42 7.74
C MET A 224 -8.34 7.69 7.54
N GLY A 225 -7.63 8.13 8.57
CA GLY A 225 -6.78 9.33 8.47
C GLY A 225 -7.49 10.64 8.79
N ALA A 226 -8.81 10.63 9.01
CA ALA A 226 -9.55 11.82 9.42
C ALA A 226 -9.27 12.13 10.90
N PRO A 227 -8.84 13.36 11.26
CA PRO A 227 -8.66 13.76 12.65
C PRO A 227 -9.99 13.75 13.41
N GLU A 228 -9.94 13.39 14.70
CA GLU A 228 -11.08 13.44 15.63
C GLU A 228 -11.62 14.85 15.87
#